data_AF-A0A3P7J8R6-F1
#
_entry.id   AF-A0A3P7J8R6-F1
#
_cell.length_a   1.000
_cell.length_b   1.000
_cell.length_c   1.000
_cell.angle_alpha   90.00
_cell.angle_beta   90.00
_cell.angle_gamma   90.00
#
_symmetry.space_group_name_H-M   'P 1'
#
loop_
_entity.id
_entity.type
_entity.pdbx_description
1 polymer ?
#
loop_
_entity_poly.entity_id
_entity_poly.type
_entity_poly.pdbx_seq_one_letter_code
_entity_poly.pdbx_strand_id
1 'polypeptide(L)'
;MASSFTGSLRVSFKFQTLIRNALLLASYSAEKNTSLLIELVKARIKITFKAKEGEMVVQSPLLPNHQHLSDMRWHTLLFYQEERSSLYMLLVDNTTVVTESELMPELNGVVTIGGAPPSAPLVRSGFRGCLAGFRLNDQAVDVYDDSEDKKDVVRGCSG
;
A
#
# COMPACT_ATOMS: atom_id res chain seq x y z
N MET A 1 -16.79 15.97 -9.02
CA MET A 1 -15.47 16.48 -9.44
C MET A 1 -14.50 15.32 -9.28
N ALA A 2 -14.04 14.71 -10.38
CA ALA A 2 -13.04 13.66 -10.29
C ALA A 2 -11.71 14.34 -9.91
N SER A 3 -11.25 14.14 -8.67
CA SER A 3 -9.91 14.55 -8.27
C SER A 3 -8.92 13.72 -9.06
N SER A 4 -8.46 14.28 -10.18
CA SER A 4 -7.35 13.75 -10.94
C SER A 4 -6.12 13.81 -10.03
N PHE A 5 -5.65 12.65 -9.58
CA PHE A 5 -4.44 12.50 -8.77
C PHE A 5 -3.19 12.68 -9.63
N THR A 6 -3.11 13.77 -10.41
CA THR A 6 -1.94 14.12 -11.23
C THR A 6 -0.82 14.62 -10.33
N GLY A 7 -0.08 13.68 -9.77
CA GLY A 7 1.18 13.85 -9.07
C GLY A 7 1.90 12.50 -9.06
N SER A 8 3.21 12.49 -8.86
CA SER A 8 3.93 11.23 -8.62
C SER A 8 3.28 10.51 -7.45
N LEU A 9 2.82 9.27 -7.69
CA LEU A 9 2.14 8.49 -6.66
C LEU A 9 3.00 8.47 -5.39
N ARG A 10 2.41 8.92 -4.28
CA ARG A 10 3.02 8.83 -2.95
C ARG A 10 2.03 8.19 -1.99
N VAL A 11 2.46 7.13 -1.31
CA VAL A 11 1.65 6.44 -0.32
C VAL A 11 2.45 6.33 0.97
N SER A 12 1.91 6.81 2.07
CA SER A 12 2.55 6.62 3.37
C SER A 12 1.55 6.36 4.48
N PHE A 13 1.90 5.45 5.37
CA PHE A 13 1.12 5.14 6.56
C PHE A 13 1.97 4.38 7.58
N LYS A 14 1.45 4.26 8.79
CA LYS A 14 1.95 3.36 9.82
C LYS A 14 1.03 2.16 9.96
N PHE A 15 1.58 1.00 10.30
CA PHE A 15 0.81 -0.19 10.59
C PHE A 15 1.39 -0.98 11.76
N GLN A 16 0.54 -1.77 12.42
CA GLN A 16 0.91 -2.70 13.48
C GLN A 16 0.09 -3.98 13.33
N THR A 17 0.73 -5.15 13.32
CA THR A 17 0.04 -6.44 13.14
C THR A 17 0.89 -7.63 13.61
N LEU A 18 0.23 -8.78 13.80
CA LEU A 18 0.86 -10.12 13.89
C LEU A 18 0.70 -10.94 12.60
N ILE A 19 -0.07 -10.44 11.62
CA ILE A 19 -0.37 -11.15 10.38
C ILE A 19 0.81 -11.05 9.43
N ARG A 20 1.26 -12.20 8.91
CA ARG A 20 2.43 -12.31 8.02
C ARG A 20 2.10 -12.16 6.53
N ASN A 21 0.83 -12.37 6.15
CA ASN A 21 0.36 -12.23 4.79
C ASN A 21 -0.98 -11.51 4.79
N ALA A 22 -1.05 -10.31 4.20
CA ALA A 22 -2.26 -9.51 4.17
C ALA A 22 -2.18 -8.43 3.09
N LEU A 23 -3.32 -8.08 2.50
CA LEU A 23 -3.45 -6.91 1.64
C LEU A 23 -3.65 -5.65 2.50
N LEU A 24 -2.74 -4.68 2.38
CA LEU A 24 -2.79 -3.42 3.14
C LEU A 24 -3.51 -2.32 2.36
N LEU A 25 -3.21 -2.20 1.06
CA LEU A 25 -3.89 -1.30 0.14
C LEU A 25 -4.01 -1.97 -1.23
N ALA A 26 -5.16 -1.80 -1.88
CA ALA A 26 -5.35 -2.13 -3.28
C ALA A 26 -6.02 -0.98 -4.00
N SER A 27 -5.57 -0.72 -5.22
CA SER A 27 -6.29 0.04 -6.24
C SER A 27 -6.47 -0.89 -7.44
N TYR A 28 -7.69 -0.99 -7.95
CA TYR A 28 -8.02 -1.86 -9.08
C TYR A 28 -8.97 -1.17 -10.05
N SER A 29 -8.61 -1.21 -11.34
CA SER A 29 -9.47 -0.79 -12.44
C SER A 29 -9.58 -1.91 -13.47
N ALA A 30 -10.76 -2.50 -13.58
CA ALA A 30 -11.07 -3.49 -14.61
C ALA A 30 -11.02 -2.86 -16.02
N GLU A 31 -11.52 -1.63 -16.15
CA GLU A 31 -11.55 -0.88 -17.42
C GLU A 31 -10.13 -0.62 -17.95
N LYS A 32 -9.23 -0.11 -17.10
CA LYS A 32 -7.84 0.15 -17.49
C LYS A 32 -6.98 -1.13 -17.47
N ASN A 33 -7.48 -2.22 -16.89
CA ASN A 33 -6.72 -3.43 -16.58
C ASN A 33 -5.45 -3.11 -15.77
N THR A 34 -5.59 -2.26 -14.75
CA THR A 34 -4.48 -1.82 -13.89
C THR A 34 -4.75 -2.20 -12.43
N SER A 35 -3.68 -2.52 -11.70
CA SER A 35 -3.75 -2.71 -10.25
C SER A 35 -2.51 -2.20 -9.54
N LEU A 36 -2.68 -1.56 -8.40
CA LEU A 36 -1.61 -1.28 -7.44
C LEU A 36 -1.92 -1.99 -6.13
N LEU A 37 -1.00 -2.84 -5.66
CA LEU A 37 -1.14 -3.62 -4.44
C LEU A 37 0.02 -3.30 -3.49
N ILE A 38 -0.29 -3.06 -2.23
CA ILE A 38 0.67 -3.02 -1.12
C ILE A 38 0.30 -4.14 -0.16
N GLU A 39 1.20 -5.09 0.04
CA GLU A 39 0.95 -6.35 0.73
C GLU A 39 2.04 -6.64 1.77
N LEU A 40 1.64 -7.29 2.87
CA LEU A 40 2.56 -8.12 3.64
C LEU A 40 2.67 -9.48 2.95
N VAL A 41 3.90 -9.91 2.67
CA VAL A 41 4.23 -11.24 2.16
C VAL A 41 5.38 -11.80 2.98
N LYS A 42 5.11 -12.87 3.74
CA LYS A 42 6.07 -13.45 4.70
C LYS A 42 6.67 -12.38 5.63
N ALA A 43 5.81 -11.49 6.16
CA ALA A 43 6.16 -10.40 7.07
C ALA A 43 7.12 -9.33 6.50
N ARG A 44 7.14 -9.17 5.17
CA ARG A 44 7.85 -8.11 4.44
C ARG A 44 6.85 -7.33 3.58
N ILE A 45 7.15 -6.07 3.28
CA ILE A 45 6.32 -5.29 2.35
C ILE A 45 6.65 -5.69 0.93
N LYS A 46 5.61 -5.99 0.15
CA LYS A 46 5.67 -6.14 -1.31
C LYS A 46 4.72 -5.14 -1.94
N ILE A 47 5.22 -4.42 -2.94
CA ILE A 47 4.44 -3.52 -3.79
C ILE A 47 4.42 -4.12 -5.18
N THR A 48 3.23 -4.23 -5.75
CA THR A 48 3.03 -4.72 -7.11
C THR A 48 2.17 -3.72 -7.87
N PHE A 49 2.69 -3.18 -8.96
CA PHE A 49 1.91 -2.42 -9.92
C PHE A 49 1.81 -3.21 -11.23
N LYS A 50 0.60 -3.41 -11.73
CA LYS A 50 0.32 -4.05 -13.02
C LYS A 50 -0.40 -3.07 -13.93
N ALA A 51 0.07 -3.00 -15.15
CA ALA A 51 -0.58 -2.30 -16.25
C ALA A 51 -0.50 -3.17 -17.53
N LYS A 52 -1.01 -2.66 -18.65
CA LYS A 52 -0.95 -3.39 -19.93
C LYS A 52 0.48 -3.52 -20.44
N GLU A 53 1.29 -2.51 -20.14
CA GLU A 53 2.68 -2.35 -20.56
C GLU A 53 3.63 -3.28 -19.78
N GLY A 54 3.24 -3.72 -18.59
CA GLY A 54 4.05 -4.61 -17.76
C GLY A 54 3.69 -4.63 -16.29
N GLU A 55 4.61 -5.16 -15.49
CA GLU A 55 4.50 -5.28 -14.04
C GLU A 55 5.76 -4.74 -13.36
N MET A 56 5.58 -3.87 -12.36
CA MET A 56 6.64 -3.46 -11.43
C MET A 56 6.42 -4.16 -10.10
N VAL A 57 7.49 -4.76 -9.56
CA VAL A 57 7.48 -5.41 -8.25
C VAL A 57 8.64 -4.90 -7.40
N VAL A 58 8.32 -4.41 -6.20
CA VAL A 58 9.30 -3.97 -5.21
C VAL A 58 9.04 -4.69 -3.91
N GLN A 59 10.08 -5.20 -3.25
CA GLN A 59 9.93 -5.87 -1.96
C GLN A 59 10.98 -5.38 -0.98
N SER A 60 10.55 -4.91 0.19
CA SER A 60 11.46 -4.54 1.29
C SER A 60 12.32 -5.75 1.66
N PRO A 61 13.60 -5.64 2.05
CA PRO A 61 14.37 -6.78 2.53
C PRO A 61 13.86 -7.25 3.89
N LEU A 62 14.52 -8.26 4.47
CA LEU A 62 14.38 -8.50 5.90
C LEU A 62 14.94 -7.31 6.66
N LEU A 63 14.31 -6.95 7.78
CA LEU A 63 14.87 -5.91 8.64
C LEU A 63 16.15 -6.41 9.31
N PRO A 64 17.05 -5.51 9.77
CA PRO A 64 18.24 -5.87 10.51
C PRO A 64 17.95 -6.83 11.67
N ASN A 65 18.92 -7.67 12.02
CA ASN A 65 18.80 -8.67 13.10
C ASN A 65 17.67 -9.70 12.89
N HIS A 66 17.31 -10.02 11.64
CA HIS A 66 16.22 -10.94 11.30
C HIS A 66 14.85 -10.51 11.86
N GLN A 67 14.67 -9.22 12.13
CA GLN A 67 13.38 -8.67 12.51
C GLN A 67 12.38 -8.75 11.34
N HIS A 68 11.10 -8.82 11.69
CA HIS A 68 10.02 -8.92 10.73
C HIS A 68 8.87 -7.99 11.10
N LEU A 69 8.08 -7.57 10.12
CA LEU A 69 7.06 -6.53 10.29
C LEU A 69 5.78 -6.98 11.01
N SER A 70 5.70 -8.27 11.32
CA SER A 70 4.55 -8.91 11.97
C SER A 70 4.83 -9.19 13.46
N ASP A 71 5.33 -8.20 14.20
CA ASP A 71 5.80 -8.31 15.58
C ASP A 71 4.96 -7.52 16.60
N MET A 72 3.80 -7.02 16.20
CA MET A 72 2.92 -6.15 17.00
C MET A 72 3.58 -4.82 17.42
N ARG A 73 4.60 -4.35 16.70
CA ARG A 73 5.13 -2.98 16.84
C ARG A 73 4.66 -2.12 15.68
N TRP A 74 4.72 -0.81 15.89
CA TRP A 74 4.43 0.15 14.83
C TRP A 74 5.58 0.20 13.84
N HIS A 75 5.26 -0.04 12.58
CA HIS A 75 6.15 0.12 11.44
C HIS A 75 5.65 1.24 10.54
N THR A 76 6.58 1.88 9.84
CA THR A 76 6.33 2.96 8.89
C THR A 76 6.55 2.45 7.47
N LEU A 77 5.69 2.87 6.55
CA LEU A 77 5.83 2.66 5.12
C LEU A 77 5.75 4.01 4.41
N LEU A 78 6.66 4.24 3.47
CA LEU A 78 6.59 5.30 2.48
C LEU A 78 6.99 4.73 1.12
N PHE A 79 6.11 4.86 0.13
CA PHE A 79 6.37 4.53 -1.26
C PHE A 79 6.14 5.76 -2.12
N TYR A 80 7.10 6.12 -2.96
CA TYR A 80 6.95 7.24 -3.89
C TYR A 80 7.88 7.12 -5.10
N GLN A 81 7.52 7.80 -6.18
CA GLN A 81 8.44 8.06 -7.30
C GLN A 81 9.22 9.35 -7.05
N GLU A 82 10.53 9.33 -7.29
CA GLU A 82 11.34 10.54 -7.29
C GLU A 82 10.93 11.46 -8.46
N GLU A 83 10.72 12.75 -8.18
CA GLU A 83 10.04 13.72 -9.07
C GLU A 83 10.67 13.93 -10.46
N ARG A 84 11.90 13.44 -10.68
CA ARG A 84 12.68 13.69 -11.91
C ARG A 84 13.40 12.45 -12.43
N SER A 85 12.98 11.26 -12.01
CA SER A 85 13.56 10.01 -12.49
C SER A 85 12.50 8.91 -12.59
N SER A 86 12.88 7.80 -13.20
CA SER A 86 12.13 6.53 -13.18
C SER A 86 12.38 5.74 -11.89
N LEU A 87 12.98 6.36 -10.86
CA LEU A 87 13.28 5.70 -9.60
C LEU A 87 12.09 5.75 -8.64
N TYR A 88 11.75 4.58 -8.11
CA TYR A 88 10.78 4.40 -7.04
C TYR A 88 11.48 4.02 -5.75
N MET A 89 11.07 4.68 -4.68
CA MET A 89 11.62 4.56 -3.35
C MET A 89 10.60 3.85 -2.45
N LEU A 90 10.97 2.69 -1.92
CA LEU A 90 10.24 2.01 -0.85
C LEU A 90 11.03 2.12 0.45
N LEU A 91 10.53 2.91 1.38
CA LEU A 91 11.05 3.03 2.73
C LEU A 91 10.16 2.25 3.69
N VAL A 92 10.77 1.35 4.45
CA VAL A 92 10.14 0.63 5.54
C VAL A 92 11.02 0.79 6.77
N ASP A 93 10.53 1.54 7.76
CA ASP A 93 11.31 2.01 8.90
C ASP A 93 12.62 2.71 8.50
N ASN A 94 13.76 2.12 8.88
CA ASN A 94 15.09 2.63 8.58
C ASN A 94 15.71 2.00 7.32
N THR A 95 14.92 1.23 6.56
CA THR A 95 15.40 0.49 5.39
C THR A 95 14.81 1.10 4.12
N THR A 96 15.66 1.29 3.10
CA THR A 96 15.26 1.84 1.80
C THR A 96 15.57 0.84 0.70
N VAL A 97 14.63 0.66 -0.22
CA VAL A 97 14.81 -0.07 -1.48
C VAL A 97 14.53 0.88 -2.63
N VAL A 98 15.41 0.87 -3.62
CA VAL A 98 15.27 1.63 -4.86
C VAL A 98 14.98 0.64 -5.98
N THR A 99 14.02 0.96 -6.83
CA THR A 99 13.80 0.26 -8.10
C THR A 99 13.68 1.29 -9.22
N GLU A 100 13.91 0.86 -10.45
CA GLU A 100 13.77 1.69 -11.63
C GLU A 100 12.64 1.11 -12.50
N SER A 101 11.70 1.96 -12.93
CA SER A 101 10.61 1.58 -13.82
C SER A 101 10.07 2.76 -14.60
N GLU A 102 9.84 2.55 -15.89
CA GLU A 102 9.13 3.51 -16.76
C GLU A 102 7.61 3.45 -16.57
N LEU A 103 7.10 2.46 -15.83
CA LEU A 103 5.68 2.39 -15.50
C LEU A 103 5.32 3.55 -14.56
N MET A 104 4.12 4.10 -14.74
CA MET A 104 3.57 5.17 -13.89
C MET A 104 2.36 4.64 -13.11
N PRO A 105 2.56 4.17 -11.87
CA PRO A 105 1.46 3.75 -11.02
C PRO A 105 0.50 4.89 -10.74
N GLU A 106 -0.79 4.62 -10.94
CA GLU A 106 -1.87 5.55 -10.64
C GLU A 106 -2.89 4.87 -9.72
N LEU A 107 -3.46 5.64 -8.80
CA LEU A 107 -4.64 5.22 -8.06
C LEU A 107 -5.87 5.44 -8.95
N ASN A 108 -6.38 4.34 -9.51
CA ASN A 108 -7.52 4.35 -10.42
C ASN A 108 -8.58 3.34 -9.98
N GLY A 109 -9.84 3.60 -10.31
CA GLY A 109 -10.94 2.71 -9.98
C GLY A 109 -11.20 2.63 -8.47
N VAL A 110 -11.47 1.43 -7.97
CA VAL A 110 -11.80 1.23 -6.55
C VAL A 110 -10.52 1.13 -5.74
N VAL A 111 -10.42 1.94 -4.67
CA VAL A 111 -9.35 1.88 -3.68
C VAL A 111 -9.88 1.26 -2.40
N THR A 112 -9.22 0.21 -1.92
CA THR A 112 -9.56 -0.46 -0.67
C THR A 112 -8.35 -0.50 0.26
N ILE A 113 -8.62 -0.40 1.56
CA ILE A 113 -7.62 -0.47 2.62
C ILE A 113 -7.93 -1.69 3.49
N GLY A 114 -6.92 -2.52 3.73
CA GLY A 114 -7.02 -3.71 4.56
C GLY A 114 -7.77 -4.91 3.96
N GLY A 115 -8.14 -4.86 2.68
CA GLY A 115 -8.84 -5.96 2.00
C GLY A 115 -8.91 -5.76 0.50
N ALA A 116 -9.28 -6.81 -0.23
CA ALA A 116 -9.47 -6.75 -1.68
C ALA A 116 -10.82 -6.11 -2.04
N PRO A 117 -10.91 -5.35 -3.15
CA PRO A 117 -12.19 -4.92 -3.68
C PRO A 117 -13.01 -6.16 -4.13
N PRO A 118 -14.33 -6.21 -3.87
CA PRO A 118 -15.16 -7.33 -4.31
C PRO A 118 -15.12 -7.60 -5.81
N SER A 119 -14.87 -6.56 -6.61
CA SER A 119 -14.78 -6.61 -8.07
C SER A 119 -13.42 -7.11 -8.58
N ALA A 120 -12.40 -7.20 -7.73
CA ALA A 120 -11.07 -7.63 -8.15
C ALA A 120 -10.93 -9.16 -8.03
N PRO A 121 -10.36 -9.86 -9.02
CA PRO A 121 -10.09 -11.30 -8.96
C PRO A 121 -8.87 -11.63 -8.08
N LEU A 122 -8.80 -11.02 -6.90
CA LEU A 122 -7.69 -11.10 -5.96
C LEU A 122 -8.06 -12.03 -4.80
N VAL A 123 -7.52 -13.24 -4.79
CA VAL A 123 -7.60 -14.14 -3.63
C VAL A 123 -6.48 -13.75 -2.67
N ARG A 124 -6.78 -12.83 -1.75
CA ARG A 124 -5.84 -12.33 -0.72
C ARG A 124 -6.50 -12.30 0.65
N SER A 125 -5.72 -12.61 1.69
CA SER A 125 -6.15 -12.42 3.07
C SER A 125 -6.29 -10.92 3.38
N GLY A 126 -7.37 -10.56 4.07
CA GLY A 126 -7.53 -9.21 4.62
C GLY A 126 -6.52 -8.93 5.72
N PHE A 127 -6.27 -7.64 5.96
CA PHE A 127 -5.45 -7.16 7.06
C PHE A 127 -6.22 -7.20 8.37
N ARG A 128 -5.54 -7.64 9.43
CA ARG A 128 -6.01 -7.49 10.81
C ARG A 128 -4.91 -6.84 11.61
N GLY A 129 -5.19 -5.67 12.16
CA GLY A 129 -4.22 -4.87 12.89
C GLY A 129 -4.64 -3.41 12.92
N CYS A 130 -3.66 -2.55 13.13
CA CYS A 130 -3.83 -1.12 13.23
C CYS A 130 -3.23 -0.41 12.04
N LEU A 131 -3.89 0.66 11.58
CA LEU A 131 -3.37 1.62 10.62
C LEU A 131 -3.44 3.02 11.22
N ALA A 132 -2.46 3.86 10.90
CA ALA A 132 -2.44 5.24 11.34
C ALA A 132 -1.73 6.16 10.34
N GLY A 133 -2.12 7.44 10.33
CA GLY A 133 -1.44 8.48 9.56
C GLY A 133 -1.41 8.23 8.05
N PHE A 134 -2.53 7.76 7.50
CA PHE A 134 -2.64 7.45 6.08
C PHE A 134 -2.55 8.73 5.24
N ARG A 135 -1.68 8.72 4.24
CA ARG A 135 -1.55 9.79 3.26
C ARG A 135 -1.44 9.20 1.86
N LEU A 136 -2.23 9.76 0.96
CA LEU A 136 -2.20 9.50 -0.46
C LEU A 136 -1.85 10.80 -1.16
N ASN A 137 -0.75 10.78 -1.90
CA ASN A 137 -0.08 11.96 -2.42
C ASN A 137 0.18 12.97 -1.28
N ASP A 138 -0.26 14.21 -1.45
CA ASP A 138 -0.13 15.25 -0.42
C ASP A 138 -1.32 15.33 0.54
N GLN A 139 -2.32 14.47 0.35
CA GLN A 139 -3.55 14.49 1.13
C GLN A 139 -3.50 13.49 2.29
N ALA A 140 -3.82 13.97 3.50
CA ALA A 140 -4.14 13.10 4.63
C ALA A 140 -5.53 12.52 4.45
N VAL A 141 -5.66 11.21 4.66
CA VAL A 141 -6.92 10.47 4.55
C VAL A 141 -7.27 9.93 5.93
N ASP A 142 -8.42 10.35 6.48
CA ASP A 142 -9.00 9.65 7.63
C ASP A 142 -9.70 8.39 7.10
N VAL A 143 -8.99 7.27 7.16
CA VAL A 143 -9.49 5.97 6.67
C VAL A 143 -10.86 5.61 7.26
N TYR A 144 -11.15 6.04 8.50
CA TYR A 144 -12.45 5.78 9.09
C TYR A 144 -13.53 6.70 8.53
N ASP A 145 -13.32 8.02 8.47
CA ASP A 145 -14.37 8.93 8.01
C ASP A 145 -14.53 8.98 6.50
N ASP A 146 -13.43 9.02 5.76
CA ASP A 146 -13.40 9.28 4.32
C ASP A 146 -13.81 8.05 3.48
N SER A 147 -13.86 6.86 4.08
CA SER A 147 -14.24 5.63 3.36
C SER A 147 -15.74 5.56 3.10
N GLU A 148 -16.16 5.24 1.88
CA GLU A 148 -17.57 5.05 1.53
C GLU A 148 -18.18 3.82 2.25
N ASP A 149 -17.44 2.71 2.25
CA ASP A 149 -17.84 1.45 2.88
C ASP A 149 -16.86 1.02 3.98
N LYS A 150 -17.40 0.43 5.05
CA LYS A 150 -16.62 -0.02 6.22
C LYS A 150 -17.12 -1.38 6.67
N LYS A 151 -16.19 -2.30 6.94
CA LYS A 151 -16.50 -3.62 7.48
C LYS A 151 -15.47 -4.02 8.52
N ASP A 152 -15.94 -4.31 9.73
CA ASP A 152 -15.09 -4.73 10.86
C ASP A 152 -13.97 -3.71 11.20
N VAL A 153 -14.25 -2.41 10.97
CA VAL A 153 -13.33 -1.29 11.28
C VAL A 153 -13.86 -0.49 12.46
N VAL A 154 -12.99 -0.17 13.41
CA VAL A 154 -13.28 0.70 14.56
C VAL A 154 -12.22 1.79 14.66
N ARG A 155 -12.55 2.88 15.35
CA ARG A 155 -11.57 3.94 15.64
C ARG A 155 -10.62 3.54 16.76
N GLY A 156 -9.38 4.02 16.62
CA GLY A 156 -8.33 3.80 17.60
C GLY A 156 -7.74 2.39 17.53
N CYS A 157 -6.64 2.22 18.26
CA CYS A 157 -6.06 0.91 18.49
C CYS A 157 -5.78 0.73 19.97
N SER A 158 -6.76 0.13 20.64
CA SER A 158 -6.66 -0.33 22.01
C SER A 158 -5.96 -1.68 22.00
N GLY A 159 -4.63 -1.65 22.12
CA GLY A 159 -3.78 -2.82 22.32
C GLY A 159 -2.98 -2.62 23.60
#